data_AF-A0A1Y2EMT2-F1
#
_entry.id   AF-A0A1Y2EMT2-F1
#
_cell.length_a   1.000
_cell.length_b   1.000
_cell.length_c   1.000
_cell.angle_alpha   90.00
_cell.angle_beta   90.00
_cell.angle_gamma   90.00
#
_symmetry.space_group_name_H-M   'P 1'
#
loop_
_entity.id
_entity.type
_entity.pdbx_description
1 polymer ?
#
loop_
_entity_poly.entity_id
_entity_poly.type
_entity_poly.pdbx_seq_one_letter_code
_entity_poly.pdbx_strand_id
1 'polypeptide(L)'
;MAGQAFLKSFEDLYTLLRKEFNNYAIREGLDIQLKFFLFSIENTTNQWDSFDSAIHTLLQQKKQKYDIFIYDPLYTRRYSPHLVNLKEYLSKDHLDMYLGDSEKLGVYKNKWVGLPLLLKYTLLYSNINYLNKYQRTVPKTWDQLLATAKYILNEEKKLGNEKLVGYNGYFPDGESSMCSAYSFLYSYRDSKESPIPDINSKTAEEAFNKLLQIKTEISNGI
;
A
#
# COMPACT_ATOMS: atom_id res chain seq x y z
N MET A 1 10.41 -5.10 -7.88
CA MET A 1 10.03 -5.95 -6.73
C MET A 1 10.62 -5.35 -5.46
N ALA A 2 9.92 -4.41 -4.84
CA ALA A 2 10.26 -3.96 -3.49
C ALA A 2 9.29 -4.64 -2.52
N GLY A 3 9.83 -5.40 -1.56
CA GLY A 3 9.14 -5.69 -0.30
C GLY A 3 7.99 -6.70 -0.27
N GLN A 4 8.00 -7.77 -1.09
CA GLN A 4 7.18 -8.95 -0.78
C GLN A 4 7.97 -9.89 0.13
N ALA A 5 7.93 -9.64 1.44
CA ALA A 5 8.40 -10.59 2.44
C ALA A 5 7.18 -11.27 3.08
N PHE A 6 7.22 -12.61 3.08
CA PHE A 6 6.34 -13.60 3.75
C PHE A 6 5.19 -14.26 3.00
N LEU A 7 4.75 -13.80 1.82
CA LEU A 7 3.79 -14.53 0.99
C LEU A 7 4.28 -14.59 -0.45
N LYS A 8 4.37 -15.80 -1.03
CA LYS A 8 4.78 -16.01 -2.42
C LYS A 8 3.75 -15.43 -3.39
N SER A 9 2.48 -15.37 -2.98
CA SER A 9 1.38 -14.65 -3.61
C SER A 9 0.21 -14.41 -2.63
N PHE A 10 -0.76 -13.56 -2.99
CA PHE A 10 -2.02 -13.43 -2.24
C PHE A 10 -2.84 -14.73 -2.21
N GLU A 11 -2.65 -15.62 -3.20
CA GLU A 11 -3.39 -16.88 -3.30
C GLU A 11 -3.01 -17.86 -2.18
N ASP A 12 -1.73 -17.88 -1.80
CA ASP A 12 -1.26 -18.68 -0.66
C ASP A 12 -1.92 -18.23 0.63
N LEU A 13 -2.08 -16.91 0.84
CA LEU A 13 -2.77 -16.37 2.00
C LEU A 13 -4.24 -16.77 2.02
N TYR A 14 -4.96 -16.60 0.91
CA TYR A 14 -6.38 -16.97 0.87
C TYR A 14 -6.58 -18.46 1.08
N THR A 15 -5.67 -19.29 0.54
CA THR A 15 -5.67 -20.74 0.77
C THR A 15 -5.46 -21.07 2.25
N LEU A 16 -4.50 -20.41 2.90
CA LEU A 16 -4.24 -20.58 4.32
C LEU A 16 -5.43 -20.13 5.17
N LEU A 17 -5.96 -18.92 4.95
CA LEU A 17 -7.13 -18.41 5.67
C LEU A 17 -8.32 -19.35 5.55
N ARG A 18 -8.60 -19.85 4.35
CA ARG A 18 -9.65 -20.84 4.11
C ARG A 18 -9.46 -22.10 4.94
N LYS A 19 -8.25 -22.65 4.91
CA LYS A 19 -7.91 -23.90 5.59
C LYS A 19 -8.05 -23.72 7.10
N GLU A 20 -7.42 -22.69 7.66
CA GLU A 20 -7.42 -22.45 9.11
C GLU A 20 -8.82 -22.12 9.63
N PHE A 21 -9.60 -21.31 8.91
CA PHE A 21 -10.98 -21.03 9.30
C PHE A 21 -11.86 -22.28 9.26
N ASN A 22 -11.77 -23.10 8.21
CA ASN A 22 -12.60 -24.31 8.12
C ASN A 22 -12.20 -25.36 9.17
N ASN A 23 -10.90 -25.46 9.49
CA ASN A 23 -10.44 -26.31 10.59
C ASN A 23 -10.98 -25.83 11.95
N TYR A 24 -10.96 -24.51 12.17
CA TYR A 24 -11.57 -23.89 13.34
C TYR A 24 -13.07 -24.19 13.41
N ALA A 25 -13.81 -23.98 12.31
CA ALA A 25 -15.25 -24.25 12.25
C ALA A 25 -15.60 -25.70 12.60
N ILE A 26 -14.84 -26.67 12.08
CA ILE A 26 -15.02 -28.09 12.40
C ILE A 26 -14.76 -28.35 13.90
N ARG A 27 -13.67 -27.81 14.45
CA ARG A 27 -13.30 -28.02 15.85
C ARG A 27 -14.33 -27.44 16.82
N GLU A 28 -14.86 -26.27 16.50
CA GLU A 28 -15.87 -25.59 17.33
C GLU A 28 -17.31 -26.02 17.00
N GLY A 29 -17.51 -26.97 16.07
CA GLY A 29 -18.83 -27.47 15.70
C GLY A 29 -19.73 -26.44 14.98
N LEU A 30 -19.13 -25.48 14.28
CA LEU A 30 -19.85 -24.46 13.53
C LEU A 30 -20.31 -25.02 12.17
N ASP A 31 -21.60 -24.89 11.86
CA ASP A 31 -22.18 -25.25 10.56
C ASP A 31 -21.93 -24.17 9.50
N ILE A 32 -20.67 -23.81 9.30
CA ILE A 32 -20.23 -22.80 8.34
C ILE A 32 -18.98 -23.27 7.60
N GLN A 33 -18.91 -22.96 6.31
CA GLN A 33 -17.75 -23.26 5.47
C GLN A 33 -17.34 -22.03 4.67
N LEU A 34 -16.09 -21.61 4.82
CA LEU A 34 -15.49 -20.55 4.02
C LEU A 34 -15.02 -21.10 2.67
N LYS A 35 -15.48 -20.46 1.59
CA LYS A 35 -15.05 -20.70 0.21
C LYS A 35 -14.61 -19.37 -0.42
N PHE A 36 -13.40 -19.35 -0.99
CA PHE A 36 -12.93 -18.21 -1.76
C PHE A 36 -13.22 -18.42 -3.25
N PHE A 37 -13.69 -17.36 -3.90
CA PHE A 37 -13.78 -17.25 -5.34
C PHE A 37 -12.83 -16.13 -5.77
N LEU A 38 -11.63 -16.53 -6.19
CA LEU A 38 -10.59 -15.60 -6.63
C LEU A 38 -10.79 -15.31 -8.11
N PHE A 39 -10.86 -14.04 -8.46
CA PHE A 39 -10.78 -13.61 -9.85
C PHE A 39 -9.33 -13.20 -10.11
N SER A 40 -8.66 -13.89 -11.01
CA SER A 40 -7.29 -13.64 -11.44
C SER A 40 -7.26 -13.38 -12.94
N ILE A 41 -6.15 -12.84 -13.44
CA ILE A 41 -5.93 -12.67 -14.89
C ILE A 41 -6.00 -14.02 -15.62
N GLU A 42 -5.69 -15.12 -14.93
CA GLU A 42 -5.69 -16.47 -15.49
C GLU A 42 -7.11 -17.04 -15.67
N ASN A 43 -8.07 -16.56 -14.88
CA ASN A 43 -9.45 -17.06 -14.89
C ASN A 43 -10.51 -16.01 -15.28
N THR A 44 -10.06 -14.80 -15.62
CA THR A 44 -10.89 -13.72 -16.17
C THR A 44 -10.36 -13.29 -17.53
N THR A 45 -11.26 -12.91 -18.43
CA THR A 45 -10.90 -12.52 -19.80
C THR A 45 -10.29 -11.12 -19.92
N ASN A 46 -10.15 -10.35 -18.83
CA ASN A 46 -9.89 -8.91 -18.89
C ASN A 46 -8.91 -8.38 -17.81
N GLN A 47 -8.38 -7.18 -18.04
CA GLN A 47 -7.41 -6.44 -17.20
C GLN A 47 -7.97 -6.05 -15.81
N TRP A 48 -7.11 -5.57 -14.89
CA TRP A 48 -7.46 -5.18 -13.51
C TRP A 48 -8.70 -4.25 -13.39
N ASP A 49 -8.88 -3.28 -14.31
CA ASP A 49 -10.05 -2.38 -14.33
C ASP A 49 -11.39 -3.11 -14.49
N SER A 50 -11.35 -4.32 -15.07
CA SER A 50 -12.52 -5.17 -15.22
C SER A 50 -12.97 -5.79 -13.89
N PHE A 51 -12.09 -5.89 -12.89
CA PHE A 51 -12.41 -6.53 -11.61
C PHE A 51 -13.32 -5.64 -10.75
N ASP A 52 -12.97 -4.37 -10.58
CA ASP A 52 -13.84 -3.40 -9.90
C ASP A 52 -15.18 -3.25 -10.63
N SER A 53 -15.15 -3.16 -11.96
CA SER A 53 -16.36 -3.10 -12.78
C SER A 53 -17.25 -4.34 -12.58
N ALA A 54 -16.66 -5.53 -12.45
CA ALA A 54 -17.38 -6.77 -12.17
C ALA A 54 -17.98 -6.80 -10.77
N ILE A 55 -17.22 -6.44 -9.72
CA ILE A 55 -17.76 -6.33 -8.35
C ILE A 55 -18.89 -5.31 -8.31
N HIS A 56 -18.70 -4.14 -8.91
CA HIS A 56 -19.72 -3.10 -8.96
C HIS A 56 -21.00 -3.61 -9.62
N THR A 57 -20.88 -4.29 -10.76
CA THR A 57 -22.02 -4.90 -11.46
C THR A 57 -22.72 -5.95 -10.60
N LEU A 58 -21.97 -6.82 -9.91
CA LEU A 58 -22.54 -7.83 -8.99
C LEU A 58 -23.32 -7.17 -7.85
N LEU A 59 -22.76 -6.13 -7.24
CA LEU A 59 -23.40 -5.36 -6.16
C LEU A 59 -24.66 -4.62 -6.65
N GLN A 60 -24.65 -4.10 -7.88
CA GLN A 60 -25.82 -3.46 -8.50
C GLN A 60 -26.95 -4.46 -8.81
N GLN A 61 -26.60 -5.66 -9.30
CA GLN A 61 -27.58 -6.70 -9.63
C GLN A 61 -28.27 -7.28 -8.39
N LYS A 62 -27.74 -7.03 -7.17
CA LYS A 62 -28.28 -7.52 -5.89
C LYS A 62 -28.53 -9.03 -5.86
N LYS A 63 -27.79 -9.81 -6.66
CA LYS A 63 -27.85 -11.27 -6.63
C LYS A 63 -27.06 -11.75 -5.40
N GLN A 64 -27.69 -12.53 -4.53
CA GLN A 64 -27.06 -13.14 -3.35
C GLN A 64 -26.13 -14.29 -3.73
N LYS A 65 -25.09 -14.00 -4.52
CA LYS A 65 -24.10 -15.00 -4.94
C LYS A 65 -22.93 -15.11 -3.95
N TYR A 66 -22.56 -14.00 -3.31
CA TYR A 66 -21.41 -13.92 -2.42
C TYR A 66 -21.77 -13.13 -1.15
N ASP A 67 -21.28 -13.60 -0.02
CA ASP A 67 -21.55 -13.01 1.30
C ASP A 67 -20.49 -11.98 1.71
N ILE A 68 -19.23 -12.19 1.31
CA ILE A 68 -18.08 -11.36 1.68
C ILE A 68 -17.34 -10.95 0.40
N PHE A 69 -17.00 -9.66 0.30
CA PHE A 69 -16.21 -9.11 -0.78
C PHE A 69 -14.87 -8.62 -0.23
N ILE A 70 -13.77 -9.04 -0.87
CA ILE A 70 -12.44 -8.46 -0.64
C ILE A 70 -12.17 -7.51 -1.80
N TYR A 71 -11.93 -6.24 -1.48
CA TYR A 71 -11.78 -5.19 -2.48
C TYR A 71 -10.80 -4.11 -2.02
N ASP A 72 -10.32 -3.30 -2.96
CA ASP A 72 -9.42 -2.19 -2.68
C ASP A 72 -10.18 -1.02 -2.00
N PRO A 73 -9.69 -0.46 -0.88
CA PRO A 73 -10.36 0.61 -0.16
C PRO A 73 -10.62 1.88 -0.99
N LEU A 74 -9.94 2.09 -2.12
CA LEU A 74 -10.28 3.14 -3.09
C LEU A 74 -11.76 3.09 -3.53
N TYR A 75 -12.36 1.90 -3.54
CA TYR A 75 -13.76 1.69 -3.93
C TYR A 75 -14.75 1.73 -2.77
N THR A 76 -14.31 1.94 -1.52
CA THR A 76 -15.20 1.98 -0.33
C THR A 76 -16.38 2.92 -0.53
N ARG A 77 -16.14 4.12 -1.06
CA ARG A 77 -17.20 5.11 -1.35
C ARG A 77 -18.22 4.59 -2.36
N ARG A 78 -17.77 3.88 -3.39
CA ARG A 78 -18.61 3.32 -4.46
C ARG A 78 -19.43 2.12 -3.97
N TYR A 79 -18.84 1.28 -3.13
CA TYR A 79 -19.48 0.03 -2.68
C TYR A 79 -20.32 0.18 -1.41
N SER A 80 -20.02 1.19 -0.57
CA SER A 80 -20.71 1.43 0.70
C SER A 80 -22.26 1.39 0.63
N PRO A 81 -22.94 1.89 -0.41
CA PRO A 81 -24.40 1.76 -0.53
C PRO A 81 -24.92 0.32 -0.60
N HIS A 82 -24.09 -0.64 -0.99
CA HIS A 82 -24.44 -2.04 -1.21
C HIS A 82 -23.99 -2.99 -0.08
N LEU A 83 -23.12 -2.53 0.81
CA LEU A 83 -22.55 -3.33 1.89
C LEU A 83 -23.35 -3.17 3.19
N VAL A 84 -23.23 -4.09 4.14
CA VAL A 84 -23.86 -3.94 5.46
C VAL A 84 -23.10 -2.94 6.34
N ASN A 85 -23.75 -2.41 7.36
CA ASN A 85 -23.09 -1.60 8.39
C ASN A 85 -22.59 -2.52 9.50
N LEU A 86 -21.28 -2.75 9.57
CA LEU A 86 -20.67 -3.66 10.54
C LEU A 86 -20.87 -3.22 12.00
N LYS A 87 -21.16 -1.93 12.25
CA LYS A 87 -21.53 -1.43 13.59
C LYS A 87 -22.79 -2.10 14.16
N GLU A 88 -23.63 -2.69 13.32
CA GLU A 88 -24.85 -3.39 13.74
C GLU A 88 -24.58 -4.84 14.13
N TYR A 89 -23.42 -5.39 13.77
CA TYR A 89 -23.08 -6.81 13.93
C TYR A 89 -21.87 -7.05 14.83
N LEU A 90 -20.96 -6.09 14.93
CA LEU A 90 -19.72 -6.21 15.69
C LEU A 90 -19.76 -5.32 16.94
N SER A 91 -19.22 -5.85 18.05
CA SER A 91 -19.11 -5.07 19.28
C SER A 91 -18.18 -3.87 19.07
N LYS A 92 -18.42 -2.81 19.86
CA LYS A 92 -17.54 -1.64 19.86
C LYS A 92 -16.09 -2.05 20.15
N ASP A 93 -15.87 -2.91 21.14
CA ASP A 93 -14.54 -3.39 21.50
C ASP A 93 -13.81 -4.06 20.32
N HIS A 94 -14.54 -4.81 19.48
CA HIS A 94 -13.95 -5.43 18.29
C HIS A 94 -13.63 -4.40 17.21
N LEU A 95 -14.50 -3.42 16.99
CA LEU A 95 -14.24 -2.32 16.04
C LEU A 95 -13.09 -1.42 16.51
N ASP A 96 -12.97 -1.22 17.82
CA ASP A 96 -11.93 -0.37 18.44
C ASP A 96 -10.52 -0.96 18.21
N MET A 97 -10.41 -2.28 17.96
CA MET A 97 -9.15 -2.92 17.52
C MET A 97 -8.65 -2.40 16.16
N TYR A 98 -9.53 -1.79 15.35
CA TYR A 98 -9.27 -1.29 14.00
C TYR A 98 -9.32 0.25 13.93
N LEU A 99 -9.10 0.96 15.03
CA LEU A 99 -8.99 2.42 14.99
C LEU A 99 -7.70 2.89 14.27
N GLY A 100 -7.72 4.14 13.80
CA GLY A 100 -6.61 4.73 13.07
C GLY A 100 -6.78 4.62 11.56
N ASP A 101 -5.78 4.10 10.85
CA ASP A 101 -5.83 4.04 9.38
C ASP A 101 -6.92 3.08 8.88
N SER A 102 -7.18 2.02 9.63
CA SER A 102 -8.21 1.03 9.30
C SER A 102 -9.64 1.63 9.28
N GLU A 103 -9.94 2.53 10.23
CA GLU A 103 -11.20 3.27 10.25
C GLU A 103 -11.35 4.18 9.01
N LYS A 104 -10.27 4.89 8.63
CA LYS A 104 -10.26 5.78 7.45
C LYS A 104 -10.55 5.03 6.13
N LEU A 105 -10.16 3.76 6.06
CA LEU A 105 -10.34 2.91 4.87
C LEU A 105 -11.73 2.25 4.83
N GLY A 106 -12.27 1.90 6.00
CA GLY A 106 -13.49 1.10 6.15
C GLY A 106 -14.78 1.90 6.42
N VAL A 107 -14.69 3.17 6.79
CA VAL A 107 -15.85 3.99 7.18
C VAL A 107 -16.19 5.04 6.10
N TYR A 108 -17.45 5.07 5.68
CA TYR A 108 -17.98 6.11 4.80
C TYR A 108 -19.36 6.57 5.26
N LYS A 109 -19.56 7.90 5.37
CA LYS A 109 -20.81 8.52 5.87
C LYS A 109 -21.32 7.87 7.17
N ASN A 110 -20.41 7.69 8.14
CA ASN A 110 -20.65 7.04 9.46
C ASN A 110 -20.99 5.54 9.41
N LYS A 111 -21.01 4.92 8.23
CA LYS A 111 -21.22 3.48 8.03
C LYS A 111 -19.88 2.75 7.96
N TRP A 112 -19.68 1.76 8.83
CA TRP A 112 -18.49 0.92 8.77
C TRP A 112 -18.77 -0.25 7.84
N VAL A 113 -18.13 -0.29 6.66
CA VAL A 113 -18.48 -1.24 5.59
C VAL A 113 -17.40 -2.27 5.27
N GLY A 114 -16.23 -2.16 5.87
CA GLY A 114 -15.15 -3.12 5.67
C GLY A 114 -14.15 -3.14 6.82
N LEU A 115 -13.50 -4.29 7.00
CA LEU A 115 -12.38 -4.47 7.91
C LEU A 115 -11.12 -4.76 7.08
N PRO A 116 -9.98 -4.10 7.33
CA PRO A 116 -8.76 -4.39 6.61
C PRO A 116 -8.25 -5.80 6.88
N LEU A 117 -8.08 -6.57 5.80
CA LEU A 117 -7.45 -7.89 5.86
C LEU A 117 -5.92 -7.77 5.81
N LEU A 118 -5.41 -6.82 5.00
CA LEU A 118 -4.00 -6.57 4.81
C LEU A 118 -3.75 -5.07 4.65
N LEU A 119 -2.71 -4.57 5.31
CA LEU A 119 -2.20 -3.20 5.13
C LEU A 119 -0.84 -3.25 4.46
N LYS A 120 -0.61 -2.34 3.51
CA LYS A 120 0.65 -2.19 2.79
C LYS A 120 1.25 -0.84 3.14
N TYR A 121 2.54 -0.84 3.42
CA TYR A 121 3.28 0.37 3.74
C TYR A 121 4.50 0.47 2.82
N THR A 122 4.80 1.70 2.38
CA THR A 122 6.04 2.02 1.69
C THR A 122 7.12 2.35 2.72
N LEU A 123 8.29 1.73 2.59
CA LEU A 123 9.42 1.91 3.50
C LEU A 123 10.67 2.32 2.74
N LEU A 124 11.53 3.13 3.38
CA LEU A 124 12.87 3.42 2.88
C LEU A 124 13.82 2.30 3.28
N TYR A 125 14.30 1.53 2.30
CA TYR A 125 15.35 0.54 2.51
C TYR A 125 16.72 1.17 2.28
N SER A 126 17.64 0.96 3.23
CA SER A 126 19.02 1.46 3.15
C SER A 126 20.01 0.31 3.10
N ASN A 127 21.03 0.41 2.25
CA ASN A 127 22.11 -0.58 2.20
C ASN A 127 23.10 -0.36 3.35
N ILE A 128 22.95 -1.15 4.41
CA ILE A 128 23.77 -1.04 5.62
C ILE A 128 25.27 -1.26 5.36
N ASN A 129 25.65 -2.01 4.32
CA ASN A 129 27.06 -2.27 4.02
C ASN A 129 27.75 -1.00 3.53
N TYR A 130 27.10 -0.24 2.63
CA TYR A 130 27.63 1.05 2.17
C TYR A 130 27.59 2.10 3.29
N LEU A 131 26.53 2.14 4.10
CA LEU A 131 26.45 3.05 5.23
C LEU A 131 27.59 2.81 6.23
N ASN A 132 27.86 1.55 6.59
CA ASN A 132 28.95 1.20 7.51
C ASN A 132 30.32 1.48 6.90
N LYS A 133 30.55 1.09 5.63
CA LYS A 133 31.81 1.34 4.91
C LYS A 133 32.22 2.81 4.94
N TYR A 134 31.23 3.70 4.81
CA TYR A 134 31.44 5.15 4.72
C TYR A 134 31.11 5.90 6.02
N GLN A 135 30.89 5.19 7.12
CA GLN A 135 30.58 5.75 8.44
C GLN A 135 29.41 6.75 8.40
N ARG A 136 28.35 6.37 7.68
CA ARG A 136 27.11 7.16 7.53
C ARG A 136 25.97 6.50 8.30
N THR A 137 25.07 7.31 8.85
CA THR A 137 23.84 6.83 9.49
C THR A 137 22.71 6.73 8.47
N VAL A 138 21.66 5.96 8.78
CA VAL A 138 20.42 5.95 7.99
C VAL A 138 19.85 7.38 7.93
N PRO A 139 19.57 7.92 6.72
CA PRO A 139 19.09 9.29 6.58
C PRO A 139 17.68 9.44 7.16
N LYS A 140 17.43 10.56 7.84
CA LYS A 140 16.12 10.91 8.43
C LYS A 140 15.38 11.99 7.64
N THR A 141 16.07 12.67 6.72
CA THR A 141 15.50 13.69 5.84
C THR A 141 15.94 13.48 4.39
N TRP A 142 15.22 14.06 3.44
CA TRP A 142 15.59 14.02 2.02
C TRP A 142 16.93 14.68 1.74
N ASP A 143 17.28 15.75 2.45
CA ASP A 143 18.60 16.39 2.33
C ASP A 143 19.73 15.49 2.83
N GLN A 144 19.52 14.80 3.96
CA GLN A 144 20.48 13.82 4.45
C GLN A 144 20.63 12.64 3.49
N LEU A 145 19.52 12.17 2.91
CA LEU A 145 19.53 11.11 1.90
C LEU A 145 20.35 11.56 0.68
N LEU A 146 20.07 12.76 0.15
CA LEU A 146 20.78 13.33 -0.99
C LEU A 146 22.27 13.46 -0.71
N ALA A 147 22.64 14.10 0.41
CA ALA A 147 24.04 14.30 0.78
C ALA A 147 24.79 12.97 0.98
N THR A 148 24.17 12.02 1.67
CA THR A 148 24.74 10.69 1.94
C THR A 148 24.94 9.90 0.64
N ALA A 149 23.92 9.86 -0.21
CA ALA A 149 23.98 9.16 -1.49
C ALA A 149 25.05 9.77 -2.41
N LYS A 150 25.10 11.11 -2.54
CA LYS A 150 26.13 11.80 -3.35
C LYS A 150 27.54 11.46 -2.87
N TYR A 151 27.75 11.47 -1.55
CA TYR A 151 29.05 11.13 -0.98
C TYR A 151 29.45 9.69 -1.34
N ILE A 152 28.56 8.73 -1.10
CA ILE A 152 28.83 7.31 -1.37
C ILE A 152 29.08 7.08 -2.87
N LEU A 153 28.25 7.64 -3.75
CA LEU A 153 28.41 7.53 -5.20
C LEU A 153 29.77 8.07 -5.67
N ASN A 154 30.18 9.24 -5.16
CA ASN A 154 31.46 9.83 -5.52
C ASN A 154 32.65 8.99 -5.05
N GLU A 155 32.58 8.43 -3.83
CA GLU A 155 33.65 7.56 -3.32
C GLU A 155 33.70 6.22 -4.05
N GLU A 156 32.56 5.63 -4.37
CA GLU A 156 32.48 4.39 -5.15
C GLU A 156 32.97 4.58 -6.59
N LYS A 157 32.69 5.74 -7.20
CA LYS A 157 33.20 6.09 -8.52
C LYS A 157 34.73 6.18 -8.55
N LYS A 158 35.36 6.72 -7.50
CA LYS A 158 36.84 6.72 -7.37
C LYS A 158 37.43 5.31 -7.30
N LEU A 159 36.65 4.33 -6.84
CA LEU A 159 37.01 2.91 -6.78
C LEU A 159 36.60 2.14 -8.05
N GLY A 160 36.10 2.82 -9.09
CA GLY A 160 35.70 2.22 -10.37
C GLY A 160 34.28 1.64 -10.40
N ASN A 161 33.46 1.86 -9.36
CA ASN A 161 32.07 1.41 -9.32
C ASN A 161 31.13 2.51 -9.83
N GLU A 162 30.80 2.46 -11.13
CA GLU A 162 29.91 3.43 -11.78
C GLU A 162 28.45 2.98 -11.90
N LYS A 163 28.12 1.77 -11.44
CA LYS A 163 26.78 1.17 -11.58
C LYS A 163 25.87 1.38 -10.37
N LEU A 164 26.39 1.98 -9.31
CA LEU A 164 25.62 2.21 -8.10
C LEU A 164 24.59 3.34 -8.34
N VAL A 165 23.34 3.10 -7.94
CA VAL A 165 22.28 4.11 -7.94
C VAL A 165 22.03 4.54 -6.49
N GLY A 166 22.01 5.85 -6.24
CA GLY A 166 21.91 6.41 -4.90
C GLY A 166 20.51 6.31 -4.30
N TYR A 167 19.46 6.41 -5.13
CA TYR A 167 18.07 6.25 -4.69
C TYR A 167 17.17 5.75 -5.82
N ASN A 168 16.28 4.81 -5.50
CA ASN A 168 15.20 4.37 -6.39
C ASN A 168 13.85 4.66 -5.70
N GLY A 169 13.12 5.65 -6.22
CA GLY A 169 11.83 6.08 -5.70
C GLY A 169 10.63 5.27 -6.18
N TYR A 170 10.83 4.25 -7.03
CA TYR A 170 9.79 3.41 -7.62
C TYR A 170 8.69 4.20 -8.35
N PHE A 171 9.02 4.68 -9.56
CA PHE A 171 8.08 5.37 -10.46
C PHE A 171 7.86 4.55 -11.75
N PRO A 172 7.16 3.40 -11.70
CA PRO A 172 6.80 2.65 -12.91
C PRO A 172 5.62 3.29 -13.63
N ASP A 173 5.41 2.96 -14.91
CA ASP A 173 4.21 3.38 -15.62
C ASP A 173 2.94 2.85 -14.93
N GLY A 174 1.96 3.74 -14.68
CA GLY A 174 0.67 3.41 -14.08
C GLY A 174 0.45 4.00 -12.68
N GLU A 175 -0.58 3.48 -11.99
CA GLU A 175 -1.08 4.01 -10.70
C GLU A 175 0.00 4.07 -9.61
N SER A 176 0.93 3.11 -9.59
CA SER A 176 1.99 3.07 -8.57
C SER A 176 2.88 4.32 -8.57
N SER A 177 3.06 5.00 -9.70
CA SER A 177 3.75 6.29 -9.74
C SER A 177 3.03 7.39 -8.96
N MET A 178 1.69 7.38 -8.97
CA MET A 178 0.89 8.32 -8.17
C MET A 178 1.06 8.03 -6.68
N CYS A 179 1.11 6.76 -6.26
CA CYS A 179 1.37 6.39 -4.88
C CYS A 179 2.75 6.88 -4.39
N SER A 180 3.78 6.75 -5.23
CA SER A 180 5.14 7.24 -4.91
C SER A 180 5.19 8.77 -4.83
N ALA A 181 4.57 9.48 -5.79
CA ALA A 181 4.47 10.94 -5.76
C ALA A 181 3.69 11.44 -4.53
N TYR A 182 2.56 10.80 -4.22
CA TYR A 182 1.73 11.12 -3.06
C TYR A 182 2.47 10.89 -1.75
N SER A 183 3.19 9.77 -1.63
CA SER A 183 4.02 9.47 -0.45
C SER A 183 5.14 10.50 -0.26
N PHE A 184 5.76 10.94 -1.36
CA PHE A 184 6.80 11.97 -1.32
C PHE A 184 6.21 13.32 -0.89
N LEU A 185 5.10 13.75 -1.49
CA LEU A 185 4.40 14.98 -1.10
C LEU A 185 3.92 14.95 0.35
N TYR A 186 3.40 13.79 0.81
CA TYR A 186 2.99 13.60 2.19
C TYR A 186 4.15 13.76 3.18
N SER A 187 5.40 13.47 2.79
CA SER A 187 6.56 13.68 3.66
C SER A 187 6.93 15.16 3.89
N TYR A 188 6.34 16.08 3.12
CA TYR A 188 6.58 17.53 3.16
C TYR A 188 5.58 18.32 4.00
N ARG A 189 4.61 17.63 4.61
CA ARG A 189 3.67 18.24 5.55
C ARG A 189 4.36 18.85 6.77
N ASP A 190 3.77 19.89 7.34
CA ASP A 190 4.37 20.66 8.45
C ASP A 190 4.54 19.85 9.74
N SER A 191 3.65 18.88 9.99
CA SER A 191 3.64 18.05 11.20
C SER A 191 3.07 16.66 10.97
N LYS A 192 3.15 15.78 11.98
CA LYS A 192 2.62 14.41 11.91
C LYS A 192 1.09 14.33 11.86
N GLU A 193 0.42 15.44 12.12
CA GLU A 193 -1.03 15.56 12.17
C GLU A 193 -1.54 16.41 10.99
N SER A 194 -0.64 17.14 10.32
CA SER A 194 -0.98 17.95 9.15
C SER A 194 -1.50 17.10 8.00
N PRO A 195 -2.50 17.61 7.24
CA PRO A 195 -2.95 16.98 6.01
C PRO A 195 -1.84 16.98 4.96
N ILE A 196 -2.06 16.26 3.87
CA ILE A 196 -1.17 16.38 2.71
C ILE A 196 -1.17 17.84 2.21
N PRO A 197 -0.02 18.40 1.80
CA PRO A 197 0.02 19.71 1.20
C PRO A 197 -0.89 19.81 -0.03
N ASP A 198 -1.51 20.98 -0.23
CA ASP A 198 -2.27 21.27 -1.45
C ASP A 198 -1.34 21.21 -2.67
N ILE A 199 -1.81 20.60 -3.76
CA ILE A 199 -0.98 20.37 -4.95
C ILE A 199 -0.48 21.67 -5.61
N ASN A 200 -1.20 22.78 -5.41
CA ASN A 200 -0.83 24.10 -5.92
C ASN A 200 -0.09 24.96 -4.88
N SER A 201 0.26 24.39 -3.72
CA SER A 201 0.98 25.10 -2.67
C SER A 201 2.47 25.21 -2.97
N LYS A 202 3.12 26.21 -2.36
CA LYS A 202 4.58 26.34 -2.36
C LYS A 202 5.27 25.10 -1.77
N THR A 203 4.68 24.49 -0.74
CA THR A 203 5.20 23.26 -0.14
C THR A 203 5.22 22.10 -1.15
N ALA A 204 4.18 21.97 -1.98
CA ALA A 204 4.17 20.98 -3.05
C ALA A 204 5.23 21.28 -4.13
N GLU A 205 5.39 22.55 -4.51
CA GLU A 205 6.44 22.97 -5.42
C GLU A 205 7.84 22.61 -4.87
N GLU A 206 8.11 22.92 -3.61
CA GLU A 206 9.36 22.57 -2.92
C GLU A 206 9.59 21.05 -2.86
N ALA A 207 8.54 20.28 -2.58
CA ALA A 207 8.59 18.81 -2.58
C ALA A 207 8.98 18.27 -3.97
N PHE A 208 8.29 18.68 -5.02
CA PHE A 208 8.57 18.16 -6.36
C PHE A 208 9.90 18.68 -6.92
N ASN A 209 10.33 19.88 -6.56
CA ASN A 209 11.68 20.37 -6.86
C ASN A 209 12.76 19.51 -6.18
N LYS A 210 12.56 19.11 -4.91
CA LYS A 210 13.48 18.16 -4.26
C LYS A 210 13.46 16.79 -4.92
N LEU A 211 12.29 16.28 -5.28
CA LEU A 211 12.18 15.00 -5.98
C LEU A 211 12.92 15.04 -7.33
N LEU A 212 12.78 16.13 -8.07
CA LEU A 212 13.52 16.36 -9.32
C LEU A 212 15.02 16.43 -9.06
N GLN A 213 15.46 17.13 -8.01
CA GLN A 213 16.86 17.19 -7.61
C GLN A 213 17.43 15.80 -7.28
N ILE A 214 16.71 15.00 -6.52
CA ILE A 214 17.11 13.61 -6.19
C ILE A 214 17.25 12.80 -7.48
N LYS A 215 16.25 12.89 -8.37
CA LYS A 215 16.27 12.20 -9.65
C LYS A 215 17.53 12.55 -10.44
N THR A 216 17.81 13.84 -10.63
CA THR A 216 18.89 14.32 -11.48
C THR A 216 20.27 14.14 -10.88
N GLU A 217 20.42 14.14 -9.57
CA GLU A 217 21.74 14.10 -8.93
C GLU A 217 22.18 12.70 -8.48
N ILE A 218 21.25 11.82 -8.10
CA ILE A 218 21.59 10.52 -7.49
C ILE A 218 20.80 9.31 -8.00
N SER A 219 19.85 9.50 -8.91
CA SER A 219 19.06 8.41 -9.50
C SER A 219 19.36 8.14 -10.98
N ASN A 220 20.33 8.82 -11.58
CA ASN A 220 20.73 8.56 -12.97
C ASN A 220 21.37 7.17 -13.07
N GLY A 221 20.74 6.27 -13.83
CA GLY A 221 21.11 4.85 -13.93
C GLY A 221 19.91 3.91 -14.00
N ILE A 222 18.69 4.45 -13.92
CA ILE A 222 17.40 3.81 -14.18
C ILE A 222 16.69 4.59 -15.28
#